data_AF-A0A965LX57-F1
#
_entry.id   AF-A0A965LX57-F1
#
_cell.length_a   1.000
_cell.length_b   1.000
_cell.length_c   1.000
_cell.angle_alpha   90.00
_cell.angle_beta   90.00
_cell.angle_gamma   90.00
#
_symmetry.space_group_name_H-M   'P 1'
#
loop_
_entity.id
_entity.type
_entity.pdbx_description
1 polymer ?
#
loop_
_entity_poly.entity_id
_entity_poly.type
_entity_poly.pdbx_seq_one_letter_code
_entity_poly.pdbx_strand_id
1 'polypeptide(L)'
;MAASTTARSPLAIAAWAALAIAVALIVVVPLIYTFDAAFYKETKIGLSSERSLQAIINVYTSWEYLETLWEAIRLAVIVTAFSLVVGVLMAMLVCRTDIPFKGTLETLIIMPLFLSPFTGLIAWIALGSEKTGFLNVAWRAVAGTLINEPPALANIWTYGGVVWVMTLFFAPFA
;
A
#
# COMPACT_ATOMS: atom_id res chain seq x y z
N MET A 1 39.38 -24.68 -15.42
CA MET A 1 38.00 -24.76 -15.91
C MET A 1 37.59 -23.33 -16.28
N ALA A 2 37.92 -22.90 -17.50
CA ALA A 2 37.76 -21.51 -17.94
C ALA A 2 36.33 -21.28 -18.42
N ALA A 3 35.64 -20.31 -17.82
CA ALA A 3 34.31 -19.90 -18.23
C ALA A 3 34.40 -19.25 -19.62
N SER A 4 33.84 -19.90 -20.64
CA SER A 4 33.64 -19.30 -21.95
C SER A 4 32.61 -18.18 -21.81
N THR A 5 33.05 -16.93 -21.90
CA THR A 5 32.18 -15.78 -22.14
C THR A 5 31.58 -15.91 -23.54
N THR A 6 30.40 -16.52 -23.63
CA THR A 6 29.64 -16.60 -24.89
C THR A 6 29.27 -15.18 -25.32
N ALA A 7 29.99 -14.63 -26.29
CA ALA A 7 29.66 -13.33 -26.88
C ALA A 7 28.23 -13.39 -27.42
N ARG A 8 27.33 -12.55 -26.88
CA ARG A 8 25.93 -12.50 -27.33
C ARG A 8 25.91 -12.09 -28.80
N SER A 9 25.09 -12.76 -29.62
CA SER A 9 24.96 -12.44 -31.04
C SER A 9 24.50 -10.99 -31.22
N PRO A 10 24.93 -10.28 -32.27
CA PRO A 10 24.53 -8.88 -32.51
C PRO A 10 23.00 -8.73 -32.65
N LEU A 11 22.32 -9.77 -33.16
CA LEU A 11 20.86 -9.86 -33.21
C LEU A 11 20.23 -9.92 -31.83
N ALA A 12 20.82 -10.67 -30.88
CA ALA A 12 20.33 -10.69 -29.52
C ALA A 12 20.47 -9.33 -28.84
N ILE A 13 21.60 -8.63 -29.05
CA ILE A 13 21.81 -7.28 -28.53
C ILE A 13 20.77 -6.30 -29.12
N ALA A 14 20.54 -6.36 -30.42
CA ALA A 14 19.52 -5.55 -31.09
C ALA A 14 18.11 -5.84 -30.58
N ALA A 15 17.76 -7.11 -30.36
CA ALA A 15 16.46 -7.51 -29.81
C ALA A 15 16.27 -7.00 -28.36
N TRP A 16 17.29 -7.13 -27.51
CA TRP A 16 17.26 -6.58 -26.15
C TRP A 16 17.16 -5.06 -26.14
N ALA A 17 17.88 -4.38 -27.05
CA ALA A 17 17.79 -2.92 -27.21
C ALA A 17 16.39 -2.48 -27.69
N ALA A 18 15.82 -3.17 -28.68
CA ALA A 18 14.48 -2.89 -29.17
C ALA A 18 13.42 -3.11 -28.08
N LEU A 19 13.52 -4.19 -27.30
CA LEU A 19 12.65 -4.45 -26.15
C LEU A 19 12.79 -3.36 -25.09
N ALA A 20 14.02 -2.97 -24.75
CA ALA A 20 14.27 -1.90 -23.77
C ALA A 20 13.68 -0.57 -24.23
N ILE A 21 13.81 -0.22 -25.52
CA ILE A 21 13.21 0.98 -26.11
C ILE A 21 11.68 0.90 -26.07
N ALA A 22 11.10 -0.25 -26.43
CA ALA A 22 9.65 -0.43 -26.39
C ALA A 22 9.09 -0.25 -24.97
N VAL A 23 9.73 -0.88 -23.97
CA VAL A 23 9.36 -0.73 -22.56
C VAL A 23 9.52 0.72 -22.11
N ALA A 24 10.64 1.37 -22.47
CA ALA A 24 10.87 2.77 -22.14
C ALA A 24 9.79 3.67 -22.76
N LEU A 25 9.41 3.46 -24.01
CA LEU A 25 8.35 4.23 -24.66
C LEU A 25 6.99 4.04 -23.98
N ILE A 26 6.64 2.81 -23.60
CA ILE A 26 5.39 2.51 -22.89
C ILE A 26 5.31 3.26 -21.55
N VAL A 27 6.44 3.46 -20.86
CA VAL A 27 6.48 4.19 -19.58
C VAL A 27 6.57 5.69 -19.79
N VAL A 28 7.43 6.15 -20.70
CA VAL A 28 7.75 7.57 -20.89
C VAL A 28 6.62 8.32 -21.58
N VAL A 29 5.90 7.71 -22.52
CA VAL A 29 4.82 8.40 -23.26
C VAL A 29 3.68 8.85 -22.33
N PRO A 30 3.12 8.01 -21.45
CA PRO A 30 2.11 8.46 -20.48
C PRO A 30 2.64 9.51 -19.50
N LEU A 31 3.93 9.44 -19.12
CA LEU A 31 4.56 10.45 -18.26
C LEU A 31 4.64 11.82 -18.92
N ILE A 32 5.04 11.87 -20.20
CA ILE A 32 5.02 13.11 -20.99
C ILE A 32 3.59 13.66 -21.07
N TYR A 33 2.62 12.79 -21.34
CA TYR A 33 1.22 13.20 -21.40
C TYR A 33 0.70 13.72 -20.06
N THR A 34 1.08 13.08 -18.95
CA THR A 34 0.71 13.50 -17.59
C THR A 34 1.31 14.87 -17.24
N PHE A 35 2.56 15.09 -17.65
CA PHE A 35 3.23 16.37 -17.45
C PHE A 35 2.58 17.48 -18.28
N ASP A 36 2.25 17.23 -19.55
CA ASP A 36 1.54 18.19 -20.40
C ASP A 36 0.11 18.46 -19.88
N ALA A 37 -0.59 17.40 -19.44
CA ALA A 37 -1.92 17.46 -18.86
C ALA A 37 -2.00 18.39 -17.64
N ALA A 38 -0.95 18.48 -16.84
CA ALA A 38 -0.90 19.35 -15.66
C ALA A 38 -0.99 20.85 -16.00
N PHE A 39 -0.69 21.25 -17.24
CA PHE A 39 -0.79 22.65 -17.68
C PHE A 39 -2.17 23.02 -18.23
N TYR A 40 -3.13 22.11 -18.27
CA TYR A 40 -4.48 22.41 -18.74
C TYR A 40 -5.41 22.78 -17.59
N LYS A 41 -6.39 23.65 -17.87
CA LYS A 41 -7.36 24.08 -16.86
C LYS A 41 -8.20 22.91 -16.35
N GLU A 42 -8.39 22.83 -15.03
CA GLU A 42 -9.26 21.84 -14.41
C GLU A 42 -10.68 21.90 -15.00
N THR A 43 -11.16 20.77 -15.49
CA THR A 43 -12.50 20.60 -16.02
C THR A 43 -13.11 19.37 -15.38
N LYS A 44 -14.43 19.38 -15.13
CA LYS A 44 -15.14 18.23 -14.53
C LYS A 44 -15.11 16.97 -15.42
N ILE A 45 -14.84 17.13 -16.72
CA ILE A 45 -14.77 16.06 -17.71
C ILE A 45 -13.66 16.38 -18.70
N GLY A 46 -12.62 15.53 -18.75
CA GLY A 46 -11.53 15.64 -19.71
C GLY A 46 -10.57 16.82 -19.49
N LEU A 47 -9.68 17.01 -20.47
CA LEU A 47 -8.73 18.13 -20.51
C LEU A 47 -9.40 19.34 -21.18
N SER A 48 -9.25 20.52 -20.58
CA SER A 48 -9.62 21.76 -21.24
C SER A 48 -8.78 21.95 -22.52
N SER A 49 -9.28 22.71 -23.49
CA SER A 49 -8.46 23.18 -24.62
C SER A 49 -7.51 24.32 -24.21
N GLU A 50 -7.74 24.93 -23.04
CA GLU A 50 -6.98 26.08 -22.56
C GLU A 50 -5.88 25.66 -21.57
N ARG A 51 -4.66 26.17 -21.82
CA ARG A 51 -3.55 26.04 -20.90
C ARG A 51 -3.64 27.10 -19.79
N SER A 52 -3.41 26.70 -18.55
CA SER A 52 -3.49 27.55 -17.37
C SER A 52 -2.41 27.20 -16.36
N LEU A 53 -1.45 28.11 -16.18
CA LEU A 53 -0.49 28.04 -15.06
C LEU A 53 -1.16 28.25 -13.71
N GLN A 54 -2.33 28.90 -13.69
CA GLN A 54 -3.11 29.12 -12.48
C GLN A 54 -3.66 27.81 -11.90
N ALA A 55 -3.91 26.80 -12.75
CA ALA A 55 -4.35 25.48 -12.28
C ALA A 55 -3.28 24.83 -11.39
N ILE A 56 -2.01 24.88 -11.81
CA ILE A 56 -0.88 24.39 -11.03
C ILE A 56 -0.78 25.13 -9.70
N ILE A 57 -0.79 26.47 -9.74
CA ILE A 57 -0.70 27.28 -8.51
C ILE A 57 -1.83 26.89 -7.56
N ASN A 58 -3.08 26.83 -8.03
CA ASN A 58 -4.23 26.48 -7.22
C ASN A 58 -4.09 25.10 -6.56
N VAL A 59 -3.55 24.10 -7.25
CA VAL A 59 -3.32 22.77 -6.66
C VAL A 59 -2.31 22.84 -5.52
N TYR A 60 -1.19 23.54 -5.72
CA TYR A 60 -0.13 23.62 -4.71
C TYR A 60 -0.40 24.64 -3.57
N THR A 61 -1.32 25.59 -3.77
CA THR A 61 -1.65 26.60 -2.75
C THR A 61 -3.01 26.38 -2.09
N SER A 62 -3.87 25.52 -2.63
CA SER A 62 -5.18 25.25 -2.02
C SER A 62 -5.00 24.45 -0.73
N TRP A 63 -5.72 24.90 0.30
CA TRP A 63 -5.72 24.26 1.61
C TRP A 63 -6.18 22.80 1.55
N GLU A 64 -7.16 22.47 0.70
CA GLU A 64 -7.71 21.11 0.57
C GLU A 64 -6.66 20.09 0.12
N TYR A 65 -5.82 20.46 -0.86
CA TYR A 65 -4.75 19.59 -1.34
C TYR A 65 -3.60 19.49 -0.34
N LEU A 66 -3.25 20.60 0.33
CA LEU A 66 -2.21 20.61 1.36
C LEU A 66 -2.61 19.80 2.60
N GLU A 67 -3.86 19.88 3.03
CA GLU A 67 -4.40 19.08 4.13
C GLU A 67 -4.37 17.59 3.79
N THR A 68 -4.81 17.22 2.57
CA THR A 68 -4.76 15.84 2.09
C THR A 68 -3.31 15.32 2.02
N LEU A 69 -2.38 16.15 1.52
CA LEU A 69 -0.96 15.82 1.48
C LEU A 69 -0.40 15.60 2.88
N TRP A 70 -0.75 16.47 3.83
CA TRP A 70 -0.30 16.34 5.21
C TRP A 70 -0.83 15.05 5.86
N GLU A 71 -2.10 14.71 5.66
CA GLU A 71 -2.67 13.46 6.17
C GLU A 71 -2.00 12.23 5.55
N ALA A 72 -1.65 12.27 4.26
CA ALA A 72 -0.90 11.20 3.61
C ALA A 72 0.52 11.04 4.17
N ILE A 73 1.24 12.15 4.39
CA ILE A 73 2.58 12.14 5.01
C ILE A 73 2.51 11.60 6.43
N ARG A 74 1.57 12.12 7.24
CA ARG A 74 1.36 11.68 8.62
C ARG A 74 1.06 10.19 8.67
N LEU A 75 0.18 9.71 7.81
CA LEU A 75 -0.16 8.29 7.70
C LEU A 75 1.06 7.45 7.32
N ALA A 76 1.82 7.88 6.30
CA ALA A 76 3.01 7.17 5.84
C ALA A 76 4.08 7.06 6.94
N VAL A 77 4.35 8.14 7.68
CA VAL A 77 5.32 8.15 8.79
C VAL A 77 4.88 7.19 9.90
N ILE A 78 3.60 7.26 10.30
CA ILE A 78 3.05 6.40 11.36
C ILE A 78 3.14 4.93 10.94
N VAL A 79 2.62 4.59 9.75
CA VAL A 79 2.63 3.21 9.24
C VAL A 79 4.05 2.70 9.10
N THR A 80 5.00 3.50 8.59
CA THR A 80 6.40 3.09 8.46
C THR A 80 7.03 2.80 9.82
N ALA A 81 6.81 3.67 10.81
CA ALA A 81 7.35 3.47 12.15
C ALA A 81 6.80 2.19 12.80
N PHE A 82 5.49 1.97 12.74
CA PHE A 82 4.87 0.76 13.28
C PHE A 82 5.30 -0.49 12.51
N SER A 83 5.39 -0.43 11.18
CA SER A 83 5.82 -1.55 10.34
C SER A 83 7.26 -1.95 10.64
N LEU A 84 8.14 -0.97 10.86
CA LEU A 84 9.53 -1.22 11.24
C LEU A 84 9.62 -1.88 12.61
N VAL A 85 8.88 -1.38 13.60
CA VAL A 85 8.86 -1.99 14.94
C VAL A 85 8.34 -3.43 14.86
N VAL A 86 7.20 -3.66 14.23
CA VAL A 86 6.59 -5.00 14.16
C VAL A 86 7.43 -5.94 13.31
N GLY A 87 7.85 -5.51 12.12
CA GLY A 87 8.63 -6.30 11.17
C GLY A 87 9.99 -6.70 11.75
N VAL A 88 10.74 -5.75 12.31
CA VAL A 88 12.05 -6.03 12.93
C VAL A 88 11.90 -6.93 14.15
N LEU A 89 10.90 -6.72 15.01
CA LEU A 89 10.66 -7.60 16.15
C LEU A 89 10.34 -9.02 15.70
N MET A 90 9.49 -9.18 14.69
CA MET A 90 9.16 -10.49 14.13
C MET A 90 10.37 -11.17 13.48
N ALA A 91 11.17 -10.42 12.71
CA ALA A 91 12.39 -10.92 12.10
C ALA A 91 13.43 -11.35 13.15
N MET A 92 13.61 -10.56 14.21
CA MET A 92 14.48 -10.90 15.33
C MET A 92 14.00 -12.16 16.06
N LEU A 93 12.70 -12.27 16.31
CA LEU A 93 12.11 -13.41 17.00
C LEU A 93 12.28 -14.70 16.18
N VAL A 94 12.05 -14.65 14.88
CA VAL A 94 12.21 -15.81 13.98
C VAL A 94 13.69 -16.18 13.77
N CYS A 95 14.57 -15.19 13.60
CA CYS A 95 15.97 -15.45 13.25
C CYS A 95 16.86 -15.73 14.47
N ARG A 96 16.56 -15.18 15.64
CA ARG A 96 17.42 -15.27 16.84
C ARG A 96 16.84 -16.08 17.99
N THR A 97 15.55 -16.40 17.97
CA THR A 97 14.91 -17.18 19.04
C THR A 97 14.50 -18.55 18.53
N ASP A 98 14.84 -19.60 19.26
CA ASP A 98 14.38 -20.97 18.99
C ASP A 98 12.93 -21.14 19.49
N ILE A 99 11.98 -20.65 18.70
CA ILE A 99 10.55 -20.79 18.97
C ILE A 99 9.95 -22.04 18.30
N PRO A 100 8.97 -22.71 18.94
CA PRO A 100 8.23 -23.78 18.31
C PRO A 100 7.42 -23.24 17.11
N PHE A 101 7.24 -24.06 16.08
CA PHE A 101 6.48 -23.71 14.85
C PHE A 101 7.06 -22.54 14.01
N LYS A 102 8.37 -22.30 14.07
CA LYS A 102 9.06 -21.26 13.30
C LYS A 102 8.65 -21.17 11.82
N GLY A 103 8.59 -22.30 11.10
CA GLY A 103 8.21 -22.29 9.68
C GLY A 103 6.76 -21.83 9.42
N THR A 104 5.84 -22.12 10.32
CA THR A 104 4.46 -21.61 10.24
C THR A 104 4.44 -20.10 10.48
N LEU A 105 5.19 -19.61 11.48
CA LEU A 105 5.26 -18.18 11.77
C LEU A 105 5.89 -17.40 10.61
N GLU A 106 6.98 -17.91 10.03
CA GLU A 106 7.59 -17.37 8.81
C GLU A 106 6.57 -17.25 7.69
N THR A 107 5.80 -18.32 7.43
CA THR A 107 4.75 -18.33 6.40
C THR A 107 3.65 -17.31 6.68
N LEU A 108 3.21 -17.19 7.94
CA LEU A 108 2.18 -16.21 8.33
C LEU A 108 2.66 -14.77 8.20
N ILE A 109 3.94 -14.50 8.50
CA ILE A 109 4.54 -13.17 8.35
C ILE A 109 4.59 -12.77 6.88
N ILE A 110 5.01 -13.68 5.98
CA ILE A 110 5.09 -13.37 4.54
C ILE A 110 3.73 -13.46 3.82
N MET A 111 2.71 -14.05 4.44
CA MET A 111 1.38 -14.25 3.84
C MET A 111 0.76 -12.99 3.21
N PRO A 112 0.85 -11.79 3.81
CA PRO A 112 0.29 -10.56 3.22
C PRO A 112 0.92 -10.22 1.85
N LEU A 113 2.13 -10.69 1.54
CA LEU A 113 2.78 -10.46 0.24
C LEU A 113 2.11 -11.22 -0.90
N PHE A 114 1.43 -12.33 -0.60
CA PHE A 114 0.69 -13.12 -1.59
C PHE A 114 -0.75 -12.65 -1.77
N LEU A 115 -1.28 -11.91 -0.80
CA LEU A 115 -2.63 -11.37 -0.84
C LEU A 115 -2.61 -10.00 -1.52
N SER A 116 -3.55 -9.76 -2.44
CA SER A 116 -3.78 -8.40 -2.91
C SER A 116 -4.17 -7.51 -1.73
N PRO A 117 -3.67 -6.27 -1.63
CA PRO A 117 -4.08 -5.32 -0.60
C PRO A 117 -5.61 -5.16 -0.53
N PHE A 118 -6.28 -5.25 -1.68
CA PHE A 118 -7.74 -5.20 -1.75
C PHE A 118 -8.42 -6.39 -1.05
N THR A 119 -7.92 -7.60 -1.26
CA THR A 119 -8.42 -8.80 -0.58
C THR A 119 -8.25 -8.70 0.92
N GLY A 120 -7.10 -8.18 1.37
CA GLY A 120 -6.85 -7.89 2.78
C GLY A 120 -7.83 -6.91 3.40
N LEU A 121 -8.11 -5.82 2.69
CA LEU A 121 -9.07 -4.80 3.12
C LEU A 121 -10.46 -5.42 3.32
N ILE A 122 -10.95 -6.20 2.35
CA ILE A 122 -12.27 -6.86 2.45
C ILE A 122 -12.32 -7.84 3.62
N ALA A 123 -11.25 -8.61 3.84
CA ALA A 123 -11.17 -9.51 4.99
C ALA A 123 -11.25 -8.75 6.32
N TRP A 124 -10.52 -7.64 6.45
CA TRP A 124 -10.57 -6.80 7.65
C TRP A 124 -11.89 -6.04 7.82
N ILE A 125 -12.58 -5.67 6.74
CA ILE A 125 -13.96 -5.14 6.80
C ILE A 125 -14.91 -6.22 7.34
N ALA A 126 -14.83 -7.45 6.84
CA ALA A 126 -15.66 -8.55 7.31
C ALA A 126 -15.38 -8.91 8.79
N LEU A 127 -14.13 -8.76 9.25
CA LEU A 127 -13.74 -9.06 10.62
C LEU A 127 -14.05 -7.91 11.60
N GLY A 128 -13.70 -6.67 11.23
CA GLY A 128 -13.58 -5.51 12.12
C GLY A 128 -14.49 -4.33 11.77
N SER A 129 -15.53 -4.51 10.95
CA SER A 129 -16.57 -3.49 10.76
C SER A 129 -17.36 -3.28 12.06
N GLU A 130 -17.60 -2.02 12.44
CA GLU A 130 -18.23 -1.62 13.70
C GLU A 130 -19.60 -2.29 13.95
N LYS A 131 -20.40 -2.41 12.88
CA LYS A 131 -21.78 -2.93 12.98
C LYS A 131 -21.86 -4.44 12.72
N THR A 132 -21.14 -4.92 11.70
CA THR A 132 -21.31 -6.26 11.13
C THR A 132 -20.05 -7.14 11.20
N GLY A 133 -18.95 -6.63 11.74
CA GLY A 133 -17.69 -7.36 11.82
C GLY A 133 -17.82 -8.59 12.73
N PHE A 134 -17.33 -9.74 12.28
CA PHE A 134 -17.40 -10.99 13.04
C PHE A 134 -16.82 -10.86 14.46
N LEU A 135 -15.75 -10.08 14.65
CA LEU A 135 -15.16 -9.85 15.96
C LEU A 135 -16.13 -9.10 16.89
N ASN A 136 -16.80 -8.06 16.38
CA ASN A 136 -17.75 -7.28 17.16
C ASN A 136 -19.03 -8.06 17.45
N VAL A 137 -19.49 -8.89 16.51
CA VAL A 137 -20.66 -9.76 16.72
C VAL A 137 -20.37 -10.80 17.81
N ALA A 138 -19.22 -11.48 17.74
CA ALA A 138 -18.80 -12.43 18.76
C ALA A 138 -18.61 -11.75 20.14
N TRP A 139 -17.97 -10.59 20.15
CA TRP A 139 -17.80 -9.77 21.37
C TRP A 139 -19.16 -9.40 21.98
N ARG A 140 -20.10 -8.89 21.18
CA ARG A 140 -21.43 -8.50 21.69
C ARG A 140 -22.24 -9.69 22.17
N ALA A 141 -22.08 -10.87 21.57
CA ALA A 141 -22.75 -12.09 22.03
C ALA A 141 -22.31 -12.48 23.45
N VAL A 142 -21.04 -12.27 23.79
CA VAL A 142 -20.50 -12.54 25.13
C VAL A 142 -20.76 -11.37 26.08
N ALA A 143 -20.32 -10.17 25.71
CA ALA A 143 -20.40 -8.98 26.55
C ALA A 143 -21.85 -8.51 26.78
N GLY A 144 -22.77 -8.80 25.86
CA GLY A 144 -24.19 -8.51 26.00
C GLY A 144 -24.86 -9.27 27.14
N THR A 145 -24.22 -10.32 27.66
CA THR A 145 -24.68 -11.03 28.87
C THR A 145 -24.37 -10.27 30.16
N LEU A 146 -23.43 -9.32 30.12
CA LEU A 146 -22.93 -8.57 31.28
C LEU A 146 -23.24 -7.08 31.21
N ILE A 147 -23.33 -6.51 30.01
CA ILE A 147 -23.45 -5.07 29.76
C ILE A 147 -24.55 -4.85 28.71
N ASN A 148 -25.49 -3.95 28.99
CA ASN A 148 -26.44 -3.48 27.99
C ASN A 148 -25.70 -2.59 26.97
N GLU A 149 -25.74 -2.99 25.70
CA GLU A 149 -25.06 -2.33 24.57
C GLU A 149 -23.52 -2.21 24.69
N PRO A 150 -22.78 -3.32 24.53
CA PRO A 150 -21.33 -3.28 24.57
C PRO A 150 -20.75 -2.49 23.37
N PRO A 151 -19.72 -1.64 23.61
CA PRO A 151 -19.07 -0.89 22.55
C PRO A 151 -18.41 -1.82 21.52
N ALA A 152 -18.21 -1.32 20.30
CA ALA A 152 -17.49 -2.06 19.28
C ALA A 152 -16.01 -2.26 19.71
N LEU A 153 -15.53 -3.51 19.62
CA LEU A 153 -14.17 -3.89 20.00
C LEU A 153 -13.16 -3.48 18.91
N ALA A 154 -13.55 -3.60 17.65
CA ALA A 154 -12.73 -3.21 16.50
C ALA A 154 -13.52 -2.29 15.57
N ASN A 155 -12.88 -1.26 15.03
CA ASN A 155 -13.47 -0.44 13.96
C ASN A 155 -12.42 -0.08 12.91
N ILE A 156 -12.47 -0.80 11.80
CA ILE A 156 -11.51 -0.64 10.70
C ILE A 156 -11.62 0.70 9.96
N TRP A 157 -12.78 1.36 10.07
CA TRP A 157 -13.05 2.64 9.40
C TRP A 157 -12.44 3.84 10.13
N THR A 158 -11.90 3.62 11.33
CA THR A 158 -11.17 4.67 12.06
C THR A 158 -9.77 4.84 11.49
N TYR A 159 -9.16 6.00 11.74
CA TYR A 159 -7.76 6.26 11.38
C TYR A 159 -6.80 5.18 11.93
N GLY A 160 -7.02 4.76 13.19
CA GLY A 160 -6.25 3.67 13.80
C GLY A 160 -6.45 2.32 13.11
N GLY A 161 -7.67 2.03 12.65
CA GLY A 161 -7.97 0.83 11.86
C GLY A 161 -7.21 0.81 10.53
N VAL A 162 -7.17 1.94 9.82
CA VAL A 162 -6.40 2.07 8.58
C VAL A 162 -4.90 1.86 8.85
N VAL A 163 -4.34 2.53 9.87
CA VAL A 163 -2.94 2.36 10.28
C VAL A 163 -2.62 0.91 10.60
N TRP A 164 -3.51 0.22 11.33
CA TRP A 164 -3.35 -1.19 11.69
C TRP A 164 -3.27 -2.09 10.46
N VAL A 165 -4.23 -1.99 9.54
CA VAL A 165 -4.23 -2.82 8.32
C VAL A 165 -3.01 -2.55 7.47
N MET A 166 -2.68 -1.28 7.25
CA MET A 166 -1.49 -0.92 6.47
C MET A 166 -0.23 -1.46 7.13
N THR A 167 -0.08 -1.34 8.45
CA THR A 167 1.06 -1.89 9.19
C THR A 167 1.21 -3.39 8.97
N LEU A 168 0.13 -4.17 9.01
CA LEU A 168 0.19 -5.61 8.76
C LEU A 168 0.62 -5.96 7.33
N PHE A 169 0.22 -5.16 6.34
CA PHE A 169 0.63 -5.35 4.95
C PHE A 169 2.06 -4.89 4.67
N PHE A 170 2.54 -3.88 5.39
CA PHE A 170 3.88 -3.32 5.20
C PHE A 170 4.96 -3.94 6.10
N ALA A 171 4.59 -4.52 7.24
CA ALA A 171 5.51 -5.19 8.16
C ALA A 171 6.43 -6.24 7.50
N PRO A 172 6.00 -7.05 6.50
CA PRO A 172 6.89 -8.02 5.85
C PRO A 172 7.94 -7.39 4.93
N PHE A 173 7.78 -6.11 4.56
CA PHE A 173 8.74 -5.37 3.74
C PHE A 173 9.79 -4.62 4.56
N ALA A 174 9.57 -4.47 5.87
CA ALA A 174 10.44 -3.72 6.77
C ALA A 174 11.62 -4.58 7.28
#